data_AF-A0A9N9UPP3-F1
#
_entry.id   AF-A0A9N9UPP3-F1
#
_cell.length_a   1.000
_cell.length_b   1.000
_cell.length_c   1.000
_cell.angle_alpha   90.00
_cell.angle_beta   90.00
_cell.angle_gamma   90.00
#
_symmetry.space_group_name_H-M   'P 1'
#
loop_
_entity.id
_entity.type
_entity.pdbx_description
1 polymer ?
#
loop_
_entity_poly.entity_id
_entity_poly.type
_entity_poly.pdbx_seq_one_letter_code
_entity_poly.pdbx_strand_id
1 'polypeptide(L)'
;MAVQHNKDETPMADVTGAIGPDAAKSPNADHVEDLEVKGAPAPEFTPAEQRRIIRRIDINLLPILGIMYSISLVDRTNLGLALVAGMQEDLGLAVGDRYTILVMVFFVAYILFEIPSNFILPRVGPANWLTFLGASFGAILIGMGFTYHWGTMALCRALLGVFEAGFLPGCTYLITCWYTRFEVGKRMSAFWILSVLASGFSAILAYALTLLSGQQGLKGWRWIFIIEGAITVAVCLLGWFIIVDFPAKAHKLLKPAERQFVINRLNEDRGDAEKDEVTTAKILHHLKDWKLYFWAFNLMASTLPGYAYSYFLPVILRDGMGFNRAMSQLLSGPPYVLAAIMAVVSGWLGDRYKIRGPIIAVHQILTAAGMLITAYAKGNAARYFGAFLGIGFLQFCVPGVLTFQANNIMSHSKRAVGTATCLIGGGIGGIIASSVFMAKESPHYTTGIWVTFAISIVSVSMITILDIYLWKQNKAARAGKVLNPNVAGWLYTL
;
A
#
# COMPACT_ATOMS: atom_id res chain seq x y z
N MET A 1 -57.22 35.94 46.23
CA MET A 1 -57.62 34.80 47.10
C MET A 1 -59.13 34.61 46.91
N ALA A 2 -59.58 33.37 46.66
CA ALA A 2 -60.76 32.98 45.83
C ALA A 2 -60.40 32.98 44.32
N VAL A 3 -60.70 31.97 43.49
CA VAL A 3 -61.93 31.17 43.26
C VAL A 3 -61.52 29.75 42.72
N GLN A 4 -61.90 28.61 43.31
CA GLN A 4 -62.96 27.62 42.91
C GLN A 4 -62.89 27.17 41.41
N HIS A 5 -63.07 25.91 40.96
CA HIS A 5 -63.88 24.79 41.45
C HIS A 5 -63.63 23.46 40.67
N ASN A 6 -63.91 22.31 41.31
CA ASN A 6 -64.43 20.99 40.85
C ASN A 6 -63.72 20.14 39.78
N LYS A 7 -63.31 18.88 40.08
CA LYS A 7 -64.11 17.60 40.22
C LYS A 7 -64.54 17.05 38.85
N ASP A 8 -64.55 15.77 38.50
CA ASP A 8 -64.24 14.43 39.02
C ASP A 8 -63.81 13.62 37.75
N GLU A 9 -63.20 12.43 37.70
CA GLU A 9 -63.73 11.09 38.06
C GLU A 9 -62.72 10.05 37.51
N THR A 10 -62.53 8.91 38.19
CA THR A 10 -61.74 7.71 37.79
C THR A 10 -62.70 6.67 37.16
N PRO A 11 -62.31 5.59 36.40
CA PRO A 11 -61.34 4.55 36.79
C PRO A 11 -60.62 3.75 35.66
N MET A 12 -59.84 2.73 36.07
CA MET A 12 -59.12 1.76 35.24
C MET A 12 -59.98 1.00 34.21
N ALA A 13 -59.40 0.72 33.04
CA ALA A 13 -59.73 -0.44 32.22
C ALA A 13 -58.47 -0.96 31.48
N ASP A 14 -58.26 -2.26 31.60
CA ASP A 14 -57.21 -3.09 31.02
C ASP A 14 -57.70 -3.63 29.67
N VAL A 15 -57.06 -3.30 28.53
CA VAL A 15 -57.24 -4.05 27.26
C VAL A 15 -55.99 -3.95 26.38
N THR A 16 -55.40 -5.12 26.17
CA THR A 16 -54.54 -5.59 25.07
C THR A 16 -54.60 -4.84 23.73
N GLY A 17 -53.41 -4.62 23.13
CA GLY A 17 -53.18 -4.84 21.69
C GLY A 17 -53.12 -3.60 20.79
N ALA A 18 -51.91 -3.23 20.37
CA ALA A 18 -51.63 -2.76 19.01
C ALA A 18 -50.11 -2.79 18.75
N ILE A 19 -49.67 -3.86 18.09
CA ILE A 19 -48.43 -3.88 17.31
C ILE A 19 -48.63 -2.88 16.16
N GLY A 20 -47.93 -1.75 16.22
CA GLY A 20 -47.93 -0.72 15.17
C GLY A 20 -46.58 -0.72 14.42
N PRO A 21 -46.57 -0.87 13.09
CA PRO A 21 -45.36 -1.07 12.31
C PRO A 21 -44.78 0.26 11.84
N ASP A 22 -43.83 0.82 12.57
CA ASP A 22 -42.98 1.90 12.02
C ASP A 22 -41.53 1.63 12.36
N ALA A 23 -41.02 0.58 11.71
CA ALA A 23 -39.61 0.40 11.44
C ALA A 23 -39.16 1.51 10.48
N ALA A 24 -38.80 2.67 11.02
CA ALA A 24 -37.95 3.62 10.33
C ALA A 24 -36.57 2.96 10.18
N LYS A 25 -36.41 2.20 9.09
CA LYS A 25 -35.11 1.74 8.59
C LYS A 25 -34.21 2.95 8.45
N SER A 26 -33.16 3.05 9.27
CA SER A 26 -32.00 3.89 8.94
C SER A 26 -31.47 3.45 7.57
N PRO A 27 -31.42 4.34 6.55
CA PRO A 27 -30.96 3.95 5.21
C PRO A 27 -29.44 3.78 5.09
N ASN A 28 -28.66 4.03 6.14
CA ASN A 28 -27.19 3.95 6.11
C ASN A 28 -26.67 3.04 7.22
N ALA A 29 -26.70 1.73 6.99
CA ALA A 29 -25.97 0.75 7.82
C ALA A 29 -24.76 0.21 7.04
N ASP A 30 -24.02 1.12 6.37
CA ASP A 30 -22.90 0.80 5.48
C ASP A 30 -21.53 1.15 6.07
N HIS A 31 -21.48 1.68 7.30
CA HIS A 31 -20.24 1.90 8.03
C HIS A 31 -20.21 1.09 9.33
N VAL A 32 -19.03 0.59 9.69
CA VAL A 32 -18.81 -0.09 10.97
C VAL A 32 -19.14 0.82 12.16
N GLU A 33 -19.02 2.14 11.97
CA GLU A 33 -19.31 3.18 12.95
C GLU A 33 -20.81 3.32 13.28
N ASP A 34 -21.70 2.84 12.40
CA ASP A 34 -23.16 2.92 12.57
C ASP A 34 -23.76 1.62 13.14
N LEU A 35 -22.92 0.62 13.42
CA LEU A 35 -23.36 -0.66 13.99
C LEU A 35 -23.51 -0.57 15.52
N GLU A 36 -24.44 0.26 15.98
CA GLU A 36 -25.02 0.08 17.31
C GLU A 36 -25.95 -1.13 17.29
N VAL A 37 -25.49 -2.27 17.83
CA VAL A 37 -26.39 -3.38 18.13
C VAL A 37 -26.70 -3.38 19.62
N LYS A 38 -27.94 -3.00 19.94
CA LYS A 38 -28.58 -3.19 21.24
C LYS A 38 -28.41 -4.64 21.71
N GLY A 39 -27.64 -4.83 22.78
CA GLY A 39 -28.00 -5.71 23.90
C GLY A 39 -28.18 -7.22 23.66
N ALA A 40 -27.41 -7.87 22.78
CA ALA A 40 -27.33 -9.35 22.78
C ALA A 40 -26.00 -9.79 23.43
N PRO A 41 -26.03 -10.62 24.51
CA PRO A 41 -24.81 -11.15 25.10
C PRO A 41 -24.04 -11.95 24.05
N ALA A 42 -22.75 -11.64 23.89
CA ALA A 42 -21.88 -12.35 22.97
C ALA A 42 -21.87 -13.85 23.38
N PRO A 43 -22.03 -14.79 22.45
CA PRO A 43 -21.75 -16.19 22.75
C PRO A 43 -20.28 -16.30 23.20
N GLU A 44 -20.05 -16.86 24.39
CA GLU A 44 -18.70 -17.09 24.90
C GLU A 44 -18.01 -18.19 24.09
N PHE A 45 -17.29 -17.78 23.04
CA PHE A 45 -16.42 -18.68 22.31
C PHE A 45 -15.14 -18.94 23.10
N THR A 46 -14.73 -20.20 23.17
CA THR A 46 -13.44 -20.56 23.78
C THR A 46 -12.28 -19.92 23.00
N PRO A 47 -11.12 -19.67 23.63
CA PRO A 47 -9.95 -19.09 22.94
C PRO A 47 -9.50 -19.89 21.71
N ALA A 48 -9.75 -21.21 21.68
CA ALA A 48 -9.46 -22.06 20.54
C ALA A 48 -10.42 -21.81 19.35
N GLU A 49 -11.71 -21.64 19.63
CA GLU A 49 -12.73 -21.31 18.63
C GLU A 49 -12.53 -19.92 18.05
N GLN A 50 -12.22 -18.93 18.90
CA GLN A 50 -11.89 -17.58 18.45
C GLN A 50 -10.74 -17.58 17.44
N ARG A 51 -9.66 -18.34 17.72
CA ARG A 51 -8.53 -18.50 16.79
C ARG A 51 -8.93 -19.18 15.49
N ARG A 52 -9.86 -20.15 15.53
CA ARG A 52 -10.35 -20.83 14.33
C ARG A 52 -11.18 -19.89 13.45
N ILE A 53 -12.03 -19.07 14.05
CA ILE A 53 -12.81 -18.04 13.35
C ILE A 53 -11.88 -17.04 12.67
N ILE A 54 -10.91 -16.48 13.41
CA ILE A 54 -9.96 -15.50 12.87
C ILE A 54 -9.11 -16.12 11.75
N ARG A 55 -8.61 -17.34 11.91
CA ARG A 55 -7.86 -18.03 10.84
C ARG A 55 -8.68 -18.23 9.57
N ARG A 56 -9.98 -18.51 9.68
CA ARG A 56 -10.86 -18.63 8.52
C ARG A 56 -11.02 -17.28 7.81
N ILE A 57 -11.04 -16.18 8.55
CA ILE A 57 -11.04 -14.83 7.96
C ILE A 57 -9.68 -14.57 7.29
N ASP A 58 -8.57 -14.86 7.97
CA ASP A 58 -7.21 -14.68 7.45
C ASP A 58 -7.02 -15.41 6.11
N ILE A 59 -7.44 -16.67 6.01
CA ILE A 59 -7.26 -17.52 4.80
C ILE A 59 -8.13 -17.06 3.62
N ASN A 60 -9.29 -16.43 3.88
CA ASN A 60 -10.16 -15.99 2.79
C ASN A 60 -9.86 -14.56 2.32
N LEU A 61 -9.43 -13.68 3.23
CA LEU A 61 -9.27 -12.25 2.93
C LEU A 61 -7.82 -11.89 2.55
N LEU A 62 -6.81 -12.43 3.23
CA LEU A 62 -5.42 -12.01 2.99
C LEU A 62 -4.84 -12.52 1.66
N PRO A 63 -5.06 -13.79 1.25
CA PRO A 63 -4.51 -14.28 -0.01
C PRO A 63 -5.08 -13.55 -1.23
N ILE A 64 -6.39 -13.34 -1.28
CA ILE A 64 -7.01 -12.65 -2.44
C ILE A 64 -6.54 -11.20 -2.54
N LEU A 65 -6.46 -10.47 -1.43
CA LEU A 65 -5.93 -9.10 -1.44
C LEU A 65 -4.46 -9.09 -1.83
N GLY A 66 -3.67 -10.00 -1.28
CA GLY A 66 -2.26 -10.12 -1.63
C GLY A 66 -2.05 -10.40 -3.11
N ILE A 67 -2.82 -11.32 -3.72
CA ILE A 67 -2.75 -11.60 -5.16
C ILE A 67 -3.17 -10.36 -5.96
N MET A 68 -4.29 -9.72 -5.60
CA MET A 68 -4.79 -8.51 -6.24
C MET A 68 -3.74 -7.38 -6.24
N TYR A 69 -3.07 -7.14 -5.10
CA TYR A 69 -2.03 -6.12 -5.01
C TYR A 69 -0.71 -6.54 -5.67
N SER A 70 -0.38 -7.83 -5.64
CA SER A 70 0.75 -8.39 -6.37
C SER A 70 0.68 -8.04 -7.85
N ILE A 71 -0.50 -8.22 -8.44
CA ILE A 71 -0.74 -7.94 -9.85
C ILE A 71 -0.55 -6.43 -10.14
N SER A 72 -1.09 -5.55 -9.30
CA SER A 72 -0.85 -4.10 -9.42
C SER A 72 0.65 -3.73 -9.35
N LEU A 73 1.44 -4.39 -8.50
CA LEU A 73 2.89 -4.19 -8.47
C LEU A 73 3.60 -4.74 -9.72
N VAL A 74 3.20 -5.92 -10.17
CA VAL A 74 3.68 -6.56 -11.41
C VAL A 74 3.50 -5.60 -12.59
N ASP A 75 2.32 -5.00 -12.72
CA ASP A 75 1.97 -4.06 -13.79
C ASP A 75 2.88 -2.83 -13.84
N ARG A 76 3.34 -2.33 -12.68
CA ARG A 76 4.35 -1.25 -12.64
C ARG A 76 5.69 -1.73 -13.19
N THR A 77 6.14 -2.93 -12.80
CA THR A 77 7.45 -3.45 -13.23
C THR A 77 7.49 -3.82 -14.71
N ASN A 78 6.34 -4.16 -15.31
CA ASN A 78 6.24 -4.59 -16.70
C ASN A 78 6.74 -3.58 -17.72
N LEU A 79 6.67 -2.29 -17.42
CA LEU A 79 7.14 -1.27 -18.35
C LEU A 79 8.65 -1.43 -18.65
N GLY A 80 9.47 -1.76 -17.64
CA GLY A 80 10.91 -2.01 -17.83
C GLY A 80 11.20 -3.31 -18.57
N LEU A 81 10.41 -4.36 -18.30
CA LEU A 81 10.52 -5.67 -18.95
C LEU A 81 10.09 -5.60 -20.43
N ALA A 82 9.00 -4.89 -20.72
CA ALA A 82 8.50 -4.61 -22.06
C ALA A 82 9.49 -3.78 -22.88
N LEU A 83 10.17 -2.82 -22.25
CA LEU A 83 11.24 -2.04 -22.88
C LEU A 83 12.34 -2.94 -23.43
N VAL A 84 12.82 -3.89 -22.62
CA VAL A 84 13.83 -4.88 -23.03
C VAL A 84 13.32 -5.87 -24.09
N ALA A 85 12.02 -6.13 -24.10
CA ALA A 85 11.34 -7.02 -25.05
C ALA A 85 11.00 -6.41 -26.42
N GLY A 86 11.39 -5.15 -26.68
CA GLY A 86 11.27 -4.51 -27.99
C GLY A 86 10.25 -3.36 -28.08
N MET A 87 9.68 -2.92 -26.96
CA MET A 87 8.77 -1.78 -26.90
C MET A 87 9.48 -0.46 -27.26
N GLN A 88 10.79 -0.35 -26.96
CA GLN A 88 11.57 0.85 -27.22
C GLN A 88 11.61 1.19 -28.71
N GLU A 89 11.90 0.20 -29.56
CA GLU A 89 11.98 0.37 -31.01
C GLU A 89 10.60 0.56 -31.63
N ASP A 90 9.60 -0.19 -31.18
CA ASP A 90 8.23 -0.13 -31.71
C ASP A 90 7.55 1.22 -31.54
N LEU A 91 7.69 1.81 -30.35
CA LEU A 91 7.04 3.08 -30.02
C LEU A 91 7.97 4.28 -30.20
N GLY A 92 9.22 4.06 -30.63
CA GLY A 92 10.22 5.10 -30.79
C GLY A 92 10.50 5.86 -29.49
N LEU A 93 10.67 5.12 -28.39
CA LEU A 93 10.84 5.68 -27.04
C LEU A 93 12.23 6.24 -26.77
N ALA A 94 13.21 5.88 -27.60
CA ALA A 94 14.58 6.42 -27.55
C ALA A 94 14.66 7.88 -28.03
N VAL A 95 13.60 8.42 -28.65
CA VAL A 95 13.58 9.79 -29.16
C VAL A 95 13.26 10.75 -28.01
N GLY A 96 14.26 11.54 -27.59
CA GLY A 96 14.11 12.53 -26.52
C GLY A 96 13.72 11.89 -25.18
N ASP A 97 12.84 12.56 -24.44
CA ASP A 97 12.43 12.14 -23.09
C ASP A 97 11.12 11.31 -23.08
N ARG A 98 10.75 10.68 -24.20
CA ARG A 98 9.47 9.95 -24.33
C ARG A 98 9.31 8.85 -23.28
N TYR A 99 10.35 8.04 -23.03
CA TYR A 99 10.31 7.02 -21.99
C TYR A 99 10.13 7.63 -20.59
N THR A 100 10.89 8.68 -20.28
CA THR A 100 10.77 9.42 -19.01
C THR A 100 9.36 9.94 -18.79
N ILE A 101 8.74 10.52 -19.81
CA ILE A 101 7.35 11.00 -19.76
C ILE A 101 6.37 9.86 -19.48
N LEU A 102 6.53 8.68 -20.12
CA LEU A 102 5.68 7.50 -19.88
C LEU A 102 5.73 7.01 -18.43
N VAL A 103 6.90 7.07 -17.80
CA VAL A 103 7.05 6.67 -16.39
C VAL A 103 6.46 7.75 -15.48
N MET A 104 6.77 9.02 -15.75
CA MET A 104 6.40 10.16 -14.91
C MET A 104 4.89 10.43 -14.85
N VAL A 105 4.21 10.40 -16.01
CA VAL A 105 2.78 10.74 -16.11
C VAL A 105 1.90 9.83 -15.24
N PHE A 106 2.29 8.56 -15.09
CA PHE A 106 1.65 7.63 -14.17
C PHE A 106 1.68 8.13 -12.73
N PHE A 107 2.85 8.54 -12.22
CA PHE A 107 3.00 9.00 -10.84
C PHE A 107 2.28 10.32 -10.58
N VAL A 108 2.27 11.22 -11.56
CA VAL A 108 1.51 12.48 -11.48
C VAL A 108 0.01 12.18 -11.33
N ALA A 109 -0.54 11.32 -12.19
CA ALA A 109 -1.93 10.91 -12.09
C ALA A 109 -2.23 10.18 -10.77
N TYR A 110 -1.34 9.29 -10.34
CA TYR A 110 -1.46 8.55 -9.08
C TYR A 110 -1.59 9.49 -7.88
N ILE A 111 -0.68 10.46 -7.73
CA ILE A 111 -0.69 11.41 -6.62
C ILE A 111 -1.98 12.25 -6.60
N LEU A 112 -2.42 12.73 -7.77
CA LEU A 112 -3.61 13.60 -7.86
C LEU A 112 -4.90 12.86 -7.49
N PHE A 113 -5.01 11.57 -7.86
CA PHE A 113 -6.24 10.79 -7.67
C PHE A 113 -6.25 9.93 -6.40
N GLU A 114 -5.12 9.83 -5.69
CA GLU A 114 -5.03 9.10 -4.42
C GLU A 114 -5.99 9.65 -3.37
N ILE A 115 -5.98 10.98 -3.17
CA ILE A 115 -6.86 11.64 -2.18
C ILE A 115 -8.34 11.49 -2.57
N PRO A 116 -8.78 11.87 -3.79
CA PRO A 116 -10.17 11.68 -4.22
C PRO A 116 -10.65 10.23 -4.09
N SER A 117 -9.84 9.26 -4.52
CA SER A 117 -10.21 7.85 -4.44
C SER A 117 -10.45 7.40 -3.00
N ASN A 118 -9.62 7.86 -2.05
CA ASN A 118 -9.77 7.50 -0.64
C ASN A 118 -11.04 8.07 -0.01
N PHE A 119 -11.56 9.19 -0.52
CA PHE A 119 -12.87 9.69 -0.11
C PHE A 119 -14.02 8.85 -0.65
N ILE A 120 -13.90 8.31 -1.85
CA ILE A 120 -14.97 7.50 -2.48
C ILE A 120 -15.07 6.12 -1.82
N LEU A 121 -13.92 5.54 -1.44
CA LEU A 121 -13.79 4.17 -0.95
C LEU A 121 -14.78 3.80 0.19
N PRO A 122 -14.90 4.56 1.31
CA PRO A 122 -15.85 4.22 2.36
C PRO A 122 -17.31 4.23 1.88
N ARG A 123 -17.67 5.10 0.93
CA ARG A 123 -19.05 5.30 0.45
C ARG A 123 -19.52 4.18 -0.47
N VAL A 124 -18.62 3.64 -1.29
CA VAL A 124 -18.95 2.62 -2.31
C VAL A 124 -18.80 1.19 -1.77
N GLY A 125 -18.02 1.03 -0.69
CA GLY A 125 -17.67 -0.28 -0.14
C GLY A 125 -16.37 -0.82 -0.75
N PRO A 126 -15.47 -1.44 0.05
CA PRO A 126 -14.16 -1.84 -0.43
C PRO A 126 -14.18 -2.91 -1.53
N ALA A 127 -15.07 -3.90 -1.49
CA ALA A 127 -15.14 -4.98 -2.46
C ALA A 127 -15.52 -4.45 -3.85
N ASN A 128 -16.57 -3.62 -3.90
CA ASN A 128 -17.03 -2.99 -5.15
C ASN A 128 -15.97 -2.04 -5.70
N TRP A 129 -15.37 -1.20 -4.85
CA TRP A 129 -14.36 -0.25 -5.28
C TRP A 129 -13.08 -0.93 -5.77
N LEU A 130 -12.53 -1.88 -5.02
CA LEU A 130 -11.32 -2.61 -5.41
C LEU A 130 -11.53 -3.41 -6.70
N THR A 131 -12.71 -4.01 -6.87
CA THR A 131 -13.06 -4.72 -8.12
C THR A 131 -13.14 -3.76 -9.30
N PHE A 132 -13.82 -2.61 -9.13
CA PHE A 132 -13.95 -1.61 -10.17
C PHE A 132 -12.59 -1.05 -10.59
N LEU A 133 -11.75 -0.66 -9.63
CA LEU A 133 -10.39 -0.21 -9.90
C LEU A 133 -9.59 -1.31 -10.61
N GLY A 134 -9.61 -2.52 -10.04
CA GLY A 134 -9.01 -3.74 -10.58
C GLY A 134 -9.31 -4.03 -12.04
N ALA A 135 -10.60 -4.12 -12.37
CA ALA A 135 -11.06 -4.38 -13.71
C ALA A 135 -10.74 -3.22 -14.67
N SER A 136 -10.81 -1.97 -14.20
CA SER A 136 -10.51 -0.79 -15.02
C SER A 136 -9.04 -0.73 -15.41
N PHE A 137 -8.12 -0.90 -14.45
CA PHE A 137 -6.69 -0.88 -14.77
C PHE A 137 -6.25 -2.13 -15.56
N GLY A 138 -6.85 -3.29 -15.30
CA GLY A 138 -6.68 -4.49 -16.13
C GLY A 138 -7.10 -4.29 -17.59
N ALA A 139 -8.25 -3.64 -17.83
CA ALA A 139 -8.69 -3.29 -19.17
C ALA A 139 -7.75 -2.30 -19.88
N ILE A 140 -7.20 -1.33 -19.12
CA ILE A 140 -6.21 -0.39 -19.65
C ILE A 140 -4.91 -1.10 -20.04
N LEU A 141 -4.45 -2.09 -19.27
CA LEU A 141 -3.28 -2.91 -19.61
C LEU A 141 -3.49 -3.69 -20.90
N ILE A 142 -4.64 -4.33 -21.06
CA ILE A 142 -4.99 -4.97 -22.33
C ILE A 142 -4.90 -3.93 -23.48
N GLY A 143 -5.44 -2.73 -23.26
CA GLY A 143 -5.32 -1.60 -24.19
C GLY A 143 -3.88 -1.22 -24.52
N MET A 144 -2.96 -1.19 -23.54
CA MET A 144 -1.54 -0.90 -23.75
C MET A 144 -0.90 -1.85 -24.78
N GLY A 145 -1.24 -3.13 -24.73
CA GLY A 145 -0.74 -4.14 -25.66
C GLY A 145 -1.12 -3.89 -27.12
N PHE A 146 -2.20 -3.16 -27.37
CA PHE A 146 -2.67 -2.78 -28.73
C PHE A 146 -2.24 -1.37 -29.15
N THR A 147 -1.40 -0.68 -28.39
CA THR A 147 -0.93 0.67 -28.74
C THR A 147 0.14 0.64 -29.83
N TYR A 148 0.06 1.56 -30.79
CA TYR A 148 1.08 1.72 -31.86
C TYR A 148 1.82 3.06 -31.79
N HIS A 149 1.37 3.97 -30.92
CA HIS A 149 1.96 5.30 -30.75
C HIS A 149 2.32 5.57 -29.29
N TRP A 150 3.48 6.20 -29.06
CA TRP A 150 3.93 6.55 -27.71
C TRP A 150 2.93 7.45 -26.95
N GLY A 151 2.22 8.34 -27.66
CA GLY A 151 1.21 9.21 -27.06
C GLY A 151 0.01 8.43 -26.52
N THR A 152 -0.47 7.42 -27.26
CA THR A 152 -1.53 6.52 -26.77
C THR A 152 -1.07 5.70 -25.56
N MET A 153 0.20 5.27 -25.55
CA MET A 153 0.80 4.61 -24.40
C MET A 153 0.87 5.56 -23.19
N ALA A 154 1.20 6.84 -23.39
CA ALA A 154 1.23 7.84 -22.32
C ALA A 154 -0.15 8.09 -21.71
N LEU A 155 -1.19 8.15 -22.55
CA LEU A 155 -2.57 8.24 -22.07
C LEU A 155 -2.96 7.00 -21.25
N CYS A 156 -2.65 5.80 -21.73
CA CYS A 156 -2.91 4.57 -20.98
C CYS A 156 -2.17 4.58 -19.63
N ARG A 157 -0.93 5.08 -19.59
CA ARG A 157 -0.15 5.20 -18.36
C ARG A 157 -0.75 6.21 -17.38
N ALA A 158 -1.28 7.33 -17.88
CA ALA A 158 -2.00 8.30 -17.05
C ALA A 158 -3.25 7.66 -16.43
N LEU A 159 -4.08 7.01 -17.26
CA LEU A 159 -5.29 6.34 -16.80
C LEU A 159 -4.98 5.22 -15.80
N LEU A 160 -3.93 4.44 -16.04
CA LEU A 160 -3.45 3.44 -15.08
C LEU A 160 -3.16 4.08 -13.72
N GLY A 161 -2.47 5.22 -13.70
CA GLY A 161 -2.20 5.97 -12.47
C GLY A 161 -3.47 6.42 -11.75
N VAL A 162 -4.49 6.87 -12.48
CA VAL A 162 -5.79 7.27 -11.92
C VAL A 162 -6.47 6.11 -11.18
N PHE A 163 -6.57 4.95 -11.83
CA PHE A 163 -7.29 3.81 -11.26
C PHE A 163 -6.48 3.04 -10.21
N GLU A 164 -5.14 3.06 -10.29
CA GLU A 164 -4.31 2.35 -9.32
C GLU A 164 -4.14 3.12 -8.01
N ALA A 165 -4.34 4.45 -8.02
CA ALA A 165 -4.17 5.33 -6.86
C ALA A 165 -4.97 4.89 -5.62
N GLY A 166 -6.17 4.37 -5.84
CA GLY A 166 -7.07 3.92 -4.78
C GLY A 166 -6.82 2.51 -4.25
N PHE A 167 -5.97 1.74 -4.92
CA PHE A 167 -5.97 0.29 -4.75
C PHE A 167 -5.29 -0.14 -3.44
N LEU A 168 -4.09 0.39 -3.17
CA LEU A 168 -3.37 0.12 -1.93
C LEU A 168 -4.12 0.66 -0.68
N PRO A 169 -4.60 1.92 -0.66
CA PRO A 169 -5.44 2.40 0.43
C PRO A 169 -6.71 1.57 0.61
N GLY A 170 -7.34 1.13 -0.49
CA GLY A 170 -8.51 0.24 -0.48
C GLY A 170 -8.25 -1.10 0.21
N CYS A 171 -7.16 -1.78 -0.16
CA CYS A 171 -6.73 -3.01 0.49
C CYS A 171 -6.45 -2.78 1.97
N THR A 172 -5.80 -1.66 2.29
CA THR A 172 -5.43 -1.31 3.66
C THR A 172 -6.66 -1.09 4.52
N TYR A 173 -7.62 -0.31 4.03
CA TYR A 173 -8.88 -0.01 4.70
C TYR A 173 -9.75 -1.25 4.90
N LEU A 174 -9.80 -2.15 3.92
CA LEU A 174 -10.52 -3.39 4.08
C LEU A 174 -9.93 -4.24 5.22
N ILE A 175 -8.60 -4.35 5.33
CA ILE A 175 -7.97 -5.07 6.45
C ILE A 175 -8.32 -4.39 7.79
N THR A 176 -8.32 -3.06 7.89
CA THR A 176 -8.69 -2.38 9.14
C THR A 176 -10.17 -2.57 9.53
N CYS A 177 -11.05 -2.90 8.59
CA CYS A 177 -12.45 -3.21 8.86
C CYS A 177 -12.68 -4.59 9.49
N TRP A 178 -11.72 -5.52 9.37
CA TRP A 178 -11.87 -6.91 9.80
C TRP A 178 -11.02 -7.30 11.02
N TYR A 179 -9.99 -6.52 11.35
CA TYR A 179 -9.04 -6.82 12.42
C TYR A 179 -8.94 -5.70 13.45
N THR A 180 -8.57 -6.06 14.67
CA THR A 180 -8.30 -5.10 15.76
C THR A 180 -6.95 -4.42 15.58
N ARG A 181 -6.74 -3.28 16.25
CA ARG A 181 -5.54 -2.43 16.09
C ARG A 181 -4.21 -3.16 16.23
N PHE A 182 -4.11 -4.10 17.18
CA PHE A 182 -2.87 -4.87 17.43
C PHE A 182 -2.68 -6.04 16.47
N GLU A 183 -3.70 -6.37 15.68
CA GLU A 183 -3.67 -7.46 14.72
C GLU A 183 -3.33 -7.01 13.31
N VAL A 184 -3.74 -5.80 12.95
CA VAL A 184 -3.58 -5.21 11.61
C VAL A 184 -2.13 -5.27 11.13
N GLY A 185 -1.16 -4.90 11.99
CA GLY A 185 0.26 -4.84 11.60
C GLY A 185 0.79 -6.16 11.04
N LYS A 186 0.51 -7.28 11.72
CA LYS A 186 0.95 -8.62 11.28
C LYS A 186 0.32 -9.02 9.94
N ARG A 187 -0.97 -8.69 9.73
CA ARG A 187 -1.69 -8.99 8.48
C ARG A 187 -1.19 -8.13 7.32
N MET A 188 -0.93 -6.84 7.56
CA MET A 188 -0.31 -5.95 6.57
C MET A 188 1.05 -6.46 6.12
N SER A 189 1.90 -6.91 7.06
CA SER A 189 3.19 -7.51 6.72
C SER A 189 3.03 -8.77 5.88
N ALA A 190 2.11 -9.68 6.24
CA ALA A 190 1.86 -10.90 5.48
C ALA A 190 1.39 -10.60 4.04
N PHE A 191 0.43 -9.67 3.90
CA PHE A 191 -0.06 -9.16 2.60
C PHE A 191 1.08 -8.56 1.76
N TRP A 192 1.93 -7.73 2.37
CA TRP A 192 3.04 -7.08 1.67
C TRP A 192 4.10 -8.09 1.21
N ILE A 193 4.47 -9.04 2.06
CA ILE A 193 5.44 -10.10 1.73
C ILE A 193 4.96 -10.95 0.56
N LEU A 194 3.67 -11.34 0.57
CA LEU A 194 3.07 -12.08 -0.55
C LEU A 194 3.21 -11.30 -1.86
N SER A 195 3.02 -9.98 -1.81
CA SER A 195 3.10 -9.10 -2.96
C SER A 195 4.52 -8.90 -3.49
N VAL A 196 5.51 -8.78 -2.59
CA VAL A 196 6.93 -8.71 -2.96
C VAL A 196 7.40 -10.02 -3.58
N LEU A 197 7.01 -11.17 -3.02
CA LEU A 197 7.36 -12.48 -3.57
C LEU A 197 6.78 -12.67 -4.97
N ALA A 198 5.49 -12.38 -5.15
CA ALA A 198 4.85 -12.47 -6.46
C ALA A 198 5.49 -11.52 -7.49
N SER A 199 5.88 -10.31 -7.08
CA SER A 199 6.62 -9.36 -7.93
C SER A 199 7.98 -9.91 -8.38
N GLY A 200 8.67 -10.72 -7.56
CA GLY A 200 9.90 -11.38 -7.95
C GLY A 200 9.72 -12.42 -9.06
N PHE A 201 8.56 -13.09 -9.10
CA PHE A 201 8.19 -14.03 -10.18
C PHE A 201 7.70 -13.33 -11.45
N SER A 202 7.33 -12.04 -11.37
CA SER A 202 6.90 -11.21 -12.50
C SER A 202 7.86 -11.29 -13.68
N ALA A 203 9.16 -11.12 -13.42
CA ALA A 203 10.16 -11.09 -14.49
C ALA A 203 10.28 -12.43 -15.24
N ILE A 204 10.02 -13.55 -14.55
CA ILE A 204 10.00 -14.90 -15.13
C ILE A 204 8.73 -15.09 -15.97
N LEU A 205 7.57 -14.63 -15.47
CA LEU A 205 6.32 -14.65 -16.20
C LEU A 205 6.43 -13.83 -17.48
N ALA A 206 6.90 -12.58 -17.38
CA ALA A 206 7.13 -11.71 -18.52
C ALA A 206 8.05 -12.36 -19.56
N TYR A 207 9.13 -13.02 -19.14
CA TYR A 207 9.98 -13.79 -20.04
C TYR A 207 9.19 -14.89 -20.78
N ALA A 208 8.42 -15.71 -20.06
CA ALA A 208 7.59 -16.73 -20.69
C ALA A 208 6.60 -16.15 -21.71
N LEU A 209 6.02 -14.99 -21.42
CA LEU A 209 5.11 -14.28 -22.34
C LEU A 209 5.84 -13.73 -23.58
N THR A 210 7.10 -13.30 -23.45
CA THR A 210 7.88 -12.87 -24.62
C THR A 210 8.16 -13.99 -25.61
N LEU A 211 8.11 -15.26 -25.20
CA LEU A 211 8.26 -16.42 -26.09
C LEU A 211 7.10 -16.54 -27.09
N LEU A 212 5.98 -15.87 -26.85
CA LEU A 212 4.85 -15.76 -27.78
C LEU A 212 5.09 -14.74 -28.91
N SER A 213 6.28 -14.14 -28.97
CA SER A 213 6.64 -13.18 -30.03
C SER A 213 6.48 -13.81 -31.42
N GLY A 214 5.81 -13.08 -32.32
CA GLY A 214 5.52 -13.55 -33.69
C GLY A 214 4.18 -14.26 -33.82
N GLN A 215 3.56 -14.70 -32.71
CA GLN A 215 2.21 -15.23 -32.75
C GLN A 215 1.21 -14.10 -33.05
N GLN A 216 0.30 -14.37 -33.99
CA GLN A 216 -0.71 -13.42 -34.49
C GLN A 216 -0.13 -12.07 -34.98
N GLY A 217 1.15 -12.04 -35.39
CA GLY A 217 1.82 -10.81 -35.85
C GLY A 217 2.14 -9.80 -34.75
N LEU A 218 1.97 -10.16 -33.47
CA LEU A 218 2.27 -9.30 -32.32
C LEU A 218 3.69 -9.57 -31.79
N LYS A 219 4.38 -8.50 -31.37
CA LYS A 219 5.68 -8.59 -30.71
C LYS A 219 5.53 -9.07 -29.26
N GLY A 220 6.55 -9.75 -28.74
CA GLY A 220 6.55 -10.33 -27.39
C GLY A 220 6.18 -9.35 -26.26
N TRP A 221 6.57 -8.07 -26.35
CA TRP A 221 6.24 -7.07 -25.31
C TRP A 221 4.73 -6.78 -25.19
N ARG A 222 3.97 -6.95 -26.29
CA ARG A 222 2.51 -6.72 -26.30
C ARG A 222 1.77 -7.80 -25.51
N TRP A 223 2.25 -9.05 -25.60
CA TRP A 223 1.68 -10.18 -24.89
C TRP A 223 1.82 -10.07 -23.38
N ILE A 224 2.88 -9.40 -22.89
CA ILE A 224 3.05 -9.08 -21.46
C ILE A 224 1.81 -8.30 -20.99
N PHE A 225 1.48 -7.19 -21.65
CA PHE A 225 0.35 -6.35 -21.24
C PHE A 225 -1.02 -7.01 -21.47
N ILE A 226 -1.21 -7.74 -22.58
CA ILE A 226 -2.49 -8.38 -22.91
C ILE A 226 -2.82 -9.50 -21.93
N ILE A 227 -1.89 -10.42 -21.72
CA ILE A 227 -2.16 -11.61 -20.89
C ILE A 227 -2.19 -11.22 -19.42
N GLU A 228 -1.26 -10.39 -18.96
CA GLU A 228 -1.27 -9.95 -17.56
C GLU A 228 -2.49 -9.09 -17.27
N GLY A 229 -2.85 -8.15 -18.16
CA GLY A 229 -4.10 -7.39 -18.04
C GLY A 229 -5.35 -8.28 -18.01
N ALA A 230 -5.40 -9.36 -18.80
CA ALA A 230 -6.50 -10.32 -18.76
C ALA A 230 -6.56 -11.10 -17.42
N ILE A 231 -5.40 -11.51 -16.90
CA ILE A 231 -5.29 -12.14 -15.58
C ILE A 231 -5.76 -11.16 -14.50
N THR A 232 -5.36 -9.89 -14.58
CA THR A 232 -5.79 -8.82 -13.67
C THR A 232 -7.31 -8.70 -13.63
N VAL A 233 -7.95 -8.58 -14.80
CA VAL A 233 -9.41 -8.47 -14.88
C VAL A 233 -10.08 -9.71 -14.28
N ALA A 234 -9.61 -10.91 -14.64
CA ALA A 234 -10.18 -12.15 -14.14
C ALA A 234 -10.05 -12.26 -12.60
N VAL A 235 -8.87 -11.99 -12.05
CA VAL A 235 -8.62 -12.06 -10.61
C VAL A 235 -9.41 -11.02 -9.85
N CYS A 236 -9.50 -9.78 -10.35
CA CYS A 236 -10.28 -8.73 -9.67
C CYS A 236 -11.78 -9.02 -9.72
N LEU A 237 -12.30 -9.53 -10.83
CA LEU A 237 -13.70 -9.97 -10.93
C LEU A 237 -13.99 -11.17 -10.02
N LEU A 238 -13.08 -12.13 -9.90
CA LEU A 238 -13.18 -13.20 -8.91
C LEU A 238 -13.11 -12.66 -7.47
N GLY A 239 -12.27 -11.64 -7.26
CA GLY A 239 -12.16 -10.90 -6.01
C GLY A 239 -13.49 -10.34 -5.56
N TRP A 240 -14.33 -9.84 -6.47
CA TRP A 240 -15.68 -9.37 -6.15
C TRP A 240 -16.56 -10.43 -5.48
N PHE A 241 -16.45 -11.69 -5.89
CA PHE A 241 -17.25 -12.78 -5.33
C PHE A 241 -16.70 -13.29 -3.99
N ILE A 242 -15.39 -13.16 -3.77
CA ILE A 242 -14.69 -13.69 -2.59
C ILE A 242 -14.61 -12.65 -1.46
N ILE A 243 -14.37 -11.38 -1.82
CA ILE A 243 -14.21 -10.29 -0.87
C ILE A 243 -15.56 -9.95 -0.25
N VAL A 244 -15.59 -9.90 1.06
CA VAL A 244 -16.74 -9.41 1.82
C VAL A 244 -16.39 -8.04 2.37
N ASP A 245 -17.20 -7.03 2.01
CA ASP A 245 -16.98 -5.63 2.40
C ASP A 245 -16.80 -5.45 3.90
N PHE A 246 -17.75 -5.96 4.67
CA PHE A 246 -17.85 -5.73 6.11
C PHE A 246 -18.22 -7.01 6.85
N PRO A 247 -17.77 -7.17 8.12
CA PRO A 247 -18.18 -8.28 8.97
C PRO A 247 -19.70 -8.44 9.05
N ALA A 248 -20.47 -7.35 9.04
CA ALA A 248 -21.94 -7.36 9.02
C ALA A 248 -22.52 -8.12 7.80
N LYS A 249 -21.88 -7.98 6.63
CA LYS A 249 -22.29 -8.62 5.38
C LYS A 249 -21.70 -10.02 5.20
N ALA A 250 -20.99 -10.57 6.20
CA ALA A 250 -20.28 -11.86 6.14
C ALA A 250 -21.15 -13.13 6.23
N HIS A 251 -22.35 -13.11 5.64
CA HIS A 251 -23.32 -14.21 5.69
C HIS A 251 -22.81 -15.50 5.03
N LYS A 252 -21.95 -15.40 4.01
CA LYS A 252 -21.36 -16.56 3.33
C LYS A 252 -20.21 -17.21 4.10
N LEU A 253 -19.54 -16.45 4.96
CA LEU A 253 -18.28 -16.85 5.59
C LEU A 253 -18.44 -17.24 7.07
N LEU A 254 -19.32 -16.57 7.80
CA LEU A 254 -19.47 -16.67 9.24
C LEU A 254 -20.92 -17.03 9.61
N LYS A 255 -21.09 -17.89 10.61
CA LYS A 255 -22.41 -18.13 11.24
C LYS A 255 -22.87 -16.85 11.97
N PRO A 256 -24.19 -16.66 12.20
CA PRO A 256 -24.70 -15.46 12.87
C PRO A 256 -24.02 -15.16 14.22
N ALA A 257 -23.78 -16.21 15.04
CA ALA A 257 -23.10 -16.08 16.33
C ALA A 257 -21.62 -15.68 16.19
N GLU A 258 -20.90 -16.25 15.23
CA GLU A 258 -19.49 -15.92 14.96
C GLU A 258 -19.34 -14.50 14.40
N ARG A 259 -20.30 -14.07 13.59
CA ARG A 259 -20.37 -12.71 13.06
C ARG A 259 -20.58 -11.69 14.18
N GLN A 260 -21.52 -11.96 15.09
CA GLN A 260 -21.77 -11.08 16.24
C GLN A 260 -20.54 -10.97 17.13
N PHE A 261 -19.83 -12.09 17.36
CA PHE A 261 -18.56 -12.08 18.08
C PHE A 261 -17.52 -11.18 17.41
N VAL A 262 -17.34 -11.27 16.09
CA VAL A 262 -16.37 -10.41 15.36
C VAL A 262 -16.74 -8.94 15.44
N ILE A 263 -18.03 -8.59 15.30
CA ILE A 263 -18.52 -7.21 15.41
C ILE A 263 -18.31 -6.67 16.82
N ASN A 264 -18.72 -7.41 17.85
CA ASN A 264 -18.56 -6.99 19.25
C ASN A 264 -17.09 -6.75 19.58
N ARG A 265 -16.22 -7.67 19.17
CA ARG A 265 -14.77 -7.56 19.34
C ARG A 265 -14.17 -6.31 18.67
N LEU A 266 -14.64 -5.97 17.46
CA LEU A 266 -14.21 -4.76 16.75
C LEU A 266 -14.74 -3.50 17.44
N ASN A 267 -15.99 -3.52 17.90
CA ASN A 267 -16.61 -2.41 18.62
C ASN A 267 -15.98 -2.18 20.00
N GLU A 268 -15.59 -3.22 20.72
CA GLU A 268 -14.84 -3.11 21.98
C GLU A 268 -13.47 -2.45 21.77
N ASP A 269 -12.74 -2.82 20.71
CA ASP A 269 -11.44 -2.20 20.40
C ASP A 269 -11.56 -0.75 19.90
N ARG A 270 -12.73 -0.38 19.35
CA ARG A 270 -13.02 0.96 18.78
C ARG A 270 -13.80 1.88 19.72
N GLY A 271 -14.58 1.35 20.65
CA GLY A 271 -15.45 2.09 21.56
C GLY A 271 -14.70 3.02 22.52
N ASP A 272 -13.42 2.70 22.77
CA ASP A 272 -12.50 3.54 23.55
C ASP A 272 -11.84 4.67 22.74
N ALA A 273 -12.11 4.77 21.43
CA ALA A 273 -11.51 5.81 20.58
C ALA A 273 -12.34 7.10 20.62
N GLU A 274 -11.77 8.18 21.15
CA GLU A 274 -12.31 9.53 20.96
C GLU A 274 -12.63 9.77 19.47
N LYS A 275 -13.82 10.29 19.17
CA LYS A 275 -14.25 10.65 17.80
C LYS A 275 -13.41 11.82 17.27
N ASP A 276 -12.20 11.53 16.82
CA ASP A 276 -11.32 12.49 16.16
C ASP A 276 -11.62 12.51 14.65
N GLU A 277 -12.74 13.15 14.31
CA GLU A 277 -13.19 13.35 12.94
C GLU A 277 -12.20 14.19 12.13
N VAL A 278 -12.04 13.83 10.86
CA VAL A 278 -11.16 14.50 9.91
C VAL A 278 -11.89 15.71 9.32
N THR A 279 -11.72 16.89 9.93
CA THR A 279 -12.26 18.15 9.40
C THR A 279 -11.20 18.93 8.62
N THR A 280 -11.61 19.71 7.63
CA THR A 280 -10.71 20.53 6.81
C THR A 280 -9.80 21.44 7.65
N ALA A 281 -10.34 22.03 8.72
CA ALA A 281 -9.56 22.86 9.65
C ALA A 281 -8.45 22.06 10.36
N LYS A 282 -8.73 20.83 10.81
CA LYS A 282 -7.72 19.93 11.41
C LYS A 282 -6.69 19.50 10.38
N ILE A 283 -7.10 19.23 9.13
CA ILE A 283 -6.16 18.91 8.04
C ILE A 283 -5.15 20.05 7.87
N LEU A 284 -5.61 21.30 7.70
CA LEU A 284 -4.73 22.46 7.54
C LEU A 284 -3.85 22.69 8.77
N HIS A 285 -4.34 22.40 9.97
CA HIS A 285 -3.54 22.48 11.19
C HIS A 285 -2.43 21.43 11.21
N HIS A 286 -2.75 20.17 10.90
CA HIS A 286 -1.78 19.07 10.90
C HIS A 286 -0.72 19.24 9.81
N LEU A 287 -1.06 19.78 8.64
CA LEU A 287 -0.12 20.07 7.55
C LEU A 287 0.95 21.12 7.92
N LYS A 288 0.78 21.87 9.01
CA LYS A 288 1.81 22.77 9.54
C LYS A 288 2.88 22.05 10.35
N ASP A 289 2.66 20.80 10.75
CA ASP A 289 3.65 20.02 11.49
C ASP A 289 4.75 19.49 10.57
N TRP A 290 5.96 19.97 10.78
CA TRP A 290 7.15 19.60 10.03
C TRP A 290 7.43 18.09 10.03
N LYS A 291 7.00 17.36 11.07
CA LYS A 291 7.19 15.90 11.19
C LYS A 291 6.51 15.12 10.07
N LEU A 292 5.44 15.63 9.47
CA LEU A 292 4.76 14.95 8.35
C LEU A 292 5.65 14.90 7.11
N TYR A 293 6.38 15.97 6.84
CA TYR A 293 7.30 16.07 5.71
C TYR A 293 8.55 15.20 5.91
N PHE A 294 8.96 14.95 7.15
CA PHE A 294 9.98 13.96 7.45
C PHE A 294 9.59 12.56 6.97
N TRP A 295 8.36 12.13 7.27
CA TRP A 295 7.87 10.81 6.85
C TRP A 295 7.75 10.71 5.33
N ALA A 296 7.20 11.76 4.70
CA ALA A 296 7.09 11.86 3.25
C ALA A 296 8.45 11.80 2.56
N PHE A 297 9.45 12.52 3.06
CA PHE A 297 10.80 12.49 2.50
C PHE A 297 11.44 11.10 2.63
N ASN A 298 11.28 10.42 3.78
CA ASN A 298 11.84 9.08 3.95
C ASN A 298 11.14 8.04 3.07
N LEU A 299 9.84 8.18 2.82
CA LEU A 299 9.15 7.31 1.87
C LEU A 299 9.59 7.60 0.43
N MET A 300 9.79 8.86 0.07
CA MET A 300 10.37 9.29 -1.21
C MET A 300 11.76 8.65 -1.41
N ALA A 301 12.64 8.76 -0.42
CA ALA A 301 13.99 8.18 -0.44
C ALA A 301 13.98 6.65 -0.54
N SER A 302 12.94 5.99 -0.03
CA SER A 302 12.78 4.53 -0.10
C SER A 302 12.20 4.06 -1.44
N THR A 303 11.30 4.83 -2.03
CA THR A 303 10.61 4.44 -3.26
C THR A 303 11.42 4.77 -4.52
N LEU A 304 12.19 5.86 -4.51
CA LEU A 304 13.04 6.27 -5.62
C LEU A 304 13.98 5.16 -6.12
N PRO A 305 14.89 4.57 -5.29
CA PRO A 305 15.73 3.46 -5.74
C PRO A 305 14.91 2.24 -6.17
N GLY A 306 13.72 2.05 -5.61
CA GLY A 306 12.87 0.89 -5.88
C GLY A 306 12.29 0.94 -7.28
N TYR A 307 11.80 2.12 -7.67
CA TYR A 307 11.37 2.40 -9.02
C TYR A 307 12.55 2.39 -10.00
N ALA A 308 13.71 2.92 -9.60
CA ALA A 308 14.91 2.87 -10.43
C ALA A 308 15.32 1.42 -10.78
N TYR A 309 15.41 0.53 -9.79
CA TYR A 309 15.69 -0.88 -10.05
C TYR A 309 14.59 -1.53 -10.88
N SER A 310 13.31 -1.27 -10.57
CA SER A 310 12.19 -1.89 -11.28
C SER A 310 12.15 -1.56 -12.78
N TYR A 311 12.45 -0.32 -13.15
CA TYR A 311 12.38 0.13 -14.54
C TYR A 311 13.68 -0.10 -15.32
N PHE A 312 14.84 0.01 -14.66
CA PHE A 312 16.12 0.10 -15.35
C PHE A 312 17.04 -1.09 -15.12
N LEU A 313 16.82 -1.93 -14.09
CA LEU A 313 17.65 -3.12 -13.87
C LEU A 313 17.70 -4.06 -15.08
N PRO A 314 16.58 -4.40 -15.76
CA PRO A 314 16.64 -5.27 -16.94
C PRO A 314 17.53 -4.69 -18.05
N VAL A 315 17.51 -3.36 -18.21
CA VAL A 315 18.34 -2.63 -19.18
C VAL A 315 19.81 -2.67 -18.75
N ILE A 316 20.11 -2.43 -17.47
CA ILE A 316 21.48 -2.51 -16.92
C ILE A 316 22.05 -3.92 -17.10
N LEU A 317 21.26 -4.97 -16.88
CA LEU A 317 21.68 -6.36 -17.09
C LEU A 317 21.97 -6.64 -18.57
N ARG A 318 21.11 -6.17 -19.48
CA ARG A 318 21.29 -6.40 -20.93
C ARG A 318 22.44 -5.56 -21.49
N ASP A 319 22.29 -4.24 -21.44
CA ASP A 319 23.16 -3.29 -22.15
C ASP A 319 24.42 -2.97 -21.34
N GLY A 320 24.34 -3.04 -20.01
CA GLY A 320 25.46 -2.78 -19.12
C GLY A 320 26.33 -4.01 -18.83
N MET A 321 25.73 -5.19 -18.63
CA MET A 321 26.47 -6.42 -18.27
C MET A 321 26.60 -7.42 -19.43
N GLY A 322 25.95 -7.17 -20.57
CA GLY A 322 26.06 -8.02 -21.76
C GLY A 322 25.25 -9.31 -21.71
N PHE A 323 24.29 -9.43 -20.79
CA PHE A 323 23.38 -10.57 -20.77
C PHE A 323 22.38 -10.49 -21.94
N ASN A 324 21.98 -11.64 -22.48
CA ASN A 324 20.93 -11.69 -23.50
C ASN A 324 19.55 -11.35 -22.90
N ARG A 325 18.55 -11.09 -23.75
CA ARG A 325 17.20 -10.67 -23.31
C ARG A 325 16.58 -11.63 -22.29
N ALA A 326 16.66 -12.93 -22.56
CA ALA A 326 16.13 -13.98 -21.68
C ALA A 326 16.80 -13.95 -20.31
N MET A 327 18.14 -13.92 -20.29
CA MET A 327 18.92 -13.93 -19.07
C MET A 327 18.72 -12.65 -18.26
N SER A 328 18.63 -11.48 -18.90
CA SER A 328 18.37 -10.22 -18.19
C SER A 328 17.01 -10.20 -17.48
N GLN A 329 15.97 -10.79 -18.08
CA GLN A 329 14.67 -10.93 -17.42
C GLN A 329 14.74 -11.94 -16.27
N LEU A 330 15.33 -13.11 -16.49
CA LEU A 330 15.48 -14.14 -15.45
C LEU A 330 16.32 -13.67 -14.26
N LEU A 331 17.42 -12.94 -14.49
CA LEU A 331 18.29 -12.40 -13.45
C LEU A 331 17.68 -11.19 -12.72
N SER A 332 16.59 -10.59 -13.21
CA SER A 332 15.92 -9.51 -12.50
C SER A 332 15.10 -9.99 -11.30
N GLY A 333 14.65 -11.25 -11.29
CA GLY A 333 13.83 -11.82 -10.23
C GLY A 333 14.57 -12.17 -8.92
N PRO A 334 15.71 -12.88 -8.94
CA PRO A 334 16.37 -13.39 -7.74
C PRO A 334 16.66 -12.37 -6.61
N PRO A 335 17.07 -11.11 -6.89
CA PRO A 335 17.25 -10.11 -5.83
C PRO A 335 16.00 -9.87 -4.96
N TYR A 336 14.80 -10.04 -5.51
CA TYR A 336 13.54 -9.88 -4.77
C TYR A 336 13.29 -10.99 -3.75
N VAL A 337 13.86 -12.19 -3.95
CA VAL A 337 13.80 -13.28 -2.97
C VAL A 337 14.57 -12.90 -1.71
N LEU A 338 15.79 -12.36 -1.88
CA LEU A 338 16.55 -11.81 -0.76
C LEU A 338 15.78 -10.67 -0.10
N ALA A 339 15.11 -9.82 -0.89
CA ALA A 339 14.32 -8.72 -0.37
C ALA A 339 13.15 -9.16 0.51
N ALA A 340 12.47 -10.24 0.13
CA ALA A 340 11.41 -10.82 0.94
C ALA A 340 11.96 -11.37 2.28
N ILE A 341 13.10 -12.07 2.25
CA ILE A 341 13.75 -12.59 3.47
C ILE A 341 14.14 -11.43 4.40
N MET A 342 14.82 -10.42 3.86
CA MET A 342 15.26 -9.26 4.64
C MET A 342 14.09 -8.47 5.21
N ALA A 343 13.01 -8.29 4.44
CA ALA A 343 11.79 -7.63 4.94
C ALA A 343 11.19 -8.34 6.16
N VAL A 344 11.15 -9.68 6.15
CA VAL A 344 10.66 -10.48 7.30
C VAL A 344 11.60 -10.33 8.50
N VAL A 345 12.90 -10.51 8.28
CA VAL A 345 13.92 -10.45 9.35
C VAL A 345 13.93 -9.07 10.00
N SER A 346 13.89 -8.00 9.22
CA SER A 346 13.92 -6.62 9.72
C SER A 346 12.61 -6.18 10.35
N GLY A 347 11.47 -6.67 9.86
CA GLY A 347 10.18 -6.52 10.55
C GLY A 347 10.21 -7.16 11.94
N TRP A 348 10.65 -8.42 12.01
CA TRP A 348 10.80 -9.14 13.28
C TRP A 348 11.78 -8.45 14.23
N LEU A 349 12.92 -7.98 13.72
CA LEU A 349 13.92 -7.27 14.50
C LEU A 349 13.33 -5.98 15.08
N GLY A 350 12.60 -5.22 14.25
CA GLY A 350 11.99 -3.96 14.68
C GLY A 350 10.89 -4.16 15.72
N ASP A 351 10.11 -5.24 15.62
CA ASP A 351 9.11 -5.60 16.61
C ASP A 351 9.75 -6.07 17.93
N ARG A 352 10.77 -6.93 17.84
CA ARG A 352 11.46 -7.50 19.01
C ARG A 352 12.18 -6.45 19.84
N TYR A 353 12.91 -5.56 19.18
CA TYR A 353 13.71 -4.53 19.84
C TYR A 353 12.97 -3.20 20.01
N LYS A 354 11.75 -3.08 19.46
CA LYS A 354 10.93 -1.86 19.49
C LYS A 354 11.69 -0.64 18.93
N ILE A 355 12.45 -0.86 17.86
CA ILE A 355 13.20 0.15 17.13
C ILE A 355 12.89 0.05 15.63
N ARG A 356 12.87 1.17 14.93
CA ARG A 356 12.52 1.31 13.51
C ARG A 356 13.54 2.16 12.80
N GLY A 357 13.85 3.35 13.30
CA GLY A 357 14.76 4.30 12.68
C GLY A 357 16.12 3.68 12.33
N PRO A 358 16.85 3.07 13.29
CA PRO A 358 18.17 2.50 13.01
C PRO A 358 18.15 1.37 11.97
N ILE A 359 17.07 0.57 11.93
CA ILE A 359 16.93 -0.51 10.96
C ILE A 359 16.75 0.08 9.55
N ILE A 360 15.88 1.08 9.41
CA ILE A 360 15.65 1.77 8.12
C ILE A 360 16.94 2.46 7.66
N ALA A 361 17.67 3.12 8.55
CA ALA A 361 18.93 3.77 8.22
C ALA A 361 19.98 2.78 7.67
N VAL A 362 20.15 1.61 8.32
CA VAL A 362 21.06 0.56 7.82
C VAL A 362 20.62 0.07 6.44
N HIS A 363 19.32 -0.13 6.23
CA HIS A 363 18.79 -0.59 4.94
C HIS A 363 19.01 0.43 3.82
N GLN A 364 18.83 1.73 4.12
CA GLN A 364 19.12 2.82 3.20
C GLN A 364 20.62 2.91 2.84
N ILE A 365 21.52 2.75 3.82
CA ILE A 365 22.97 2.71 3.57
C ILE A 365 23.33 1.54 2.65
N LEU A 366 22.83 0.34 2.94
CA LEU A 366 23.12 -0.86 2.14
C LEU A 366 22.53 -0.76 0.74
N THR A 367 21.35 -0.16 0.60
CA THR A 367 20.75 0.14 -0.70
C THR A 367 21.65 1.07 -1.52
N ALA A 368 22.09 2.18 -0.91
CA ALA A 368 22.95 3.17 -1.56
C ALA A 368 24.31 2.57 -1.97
N ALA A 369 24.93 1.78 -1.09
CA ALA A 369 26.15 1.04 -1.39
C ALA A 369 25.94 0.03 -2.52
N GLY A 370 24.85 -0.75 -2.48
CA GLY A 370 24.49 -1.71 -3.52
C GLY A 370 24.32 -1.06 -4.89
N MET A 371 23.69 0.12 -4.95
CA MET A 371 23.53 0.85 -6.21
C MET A 371 24.86 1.34 -6.78
N LEU A 372 25.76 1.86 -5.94
CA LEU A 372 27.11 2.24 -6.37
C LEU A 372 27.92 1.03 -6.88
N ILE A 373 27.84 -0.11 -6.19
CA ILE A 373 28.51 -1.34 -6.62
C ILE A 373 27.94 -1.82 -7.97
N THR A 374 26.62 -1.79 -8.15
CA THR A 374 25.95 -2.16 -9.40
C THR A 374 26.44 -1.34 -10.59
N ALA A 375 26.67 -0.05 -10.35
CA ALA A 375 27.07 0.91 -11.37
C ALA A 375 28.57 0.88 -11.70
N TYR A 376 29.43 0.85 -10.68
CA TYR A 376 30.86 1.15 -10.84
C TYR A 376 31.79 -0.06 -10.69
N ALA A 377 31.29 -1.22 -10.25
CA ALA A 377 32.15 -2.40 -10.14
C ALA A 377 32.59 -2.90 -11.52
N LYS A 378 33.86 -3.32 -11.64
CA LYS A 378 34.45 -3.75 -12.92
C LYS A 378 33.94 -5.10 -13.42
N GLY A 379 33.57 -6.01 -12.50
CA GLY A 379 33.13 -7.37 -12.85
C GLY A 379 31.61 -7.53 -12.77
N ASN A 380 31.02 -8.25 -13.73
CA ASN A 380 29.57 -8.53 -13.75
C ASN A 380 29.08 -9.21 -12.46
N ALA A 381 29.87 -10.11 -11.88
CA ALA A 381 29.53 -10.75 -10.60
C ALA A 381 29.41 -9.73 -9.46
N ALA A 382 30.34 -8.77 -9.38
CA ALA A 382 30.30 -7.72 -8.37
C ALA A 382 29.13 -6.76 -8.61
N ARG A 383 28.86 -6.38 -9.86
CA ARG A 383 27.70 -5.53 -10.20
C ARG A 383 26.38 -6.20 -9.85
N TYR A 384 26.26 -7.50 -10.13
CA TYR A 384 25.07 -8.27 -9.79
C TYR A 384 24.91 -8.46 -8.27
N PHE A 385 26.02 -8.67 -7.53
CA PHE A 385 26.01 -8.62 -6.07
C PHE A 385 25.53 -7.26 -5.54
N GLY A 386 25.94 -6.17 -6.19
CA GLY A 386 25.42 -4.83 -5.91
C GLY A 386 23.89 -4.76 -6.04
N ALA A 387 23.32 -5.36 -7.09
CA ALA A 387 21.86 -5.37 -7.29
C ALA A 387 21.15 -6.20 -6.21
N PHE A 388 21.73 -7.32 -5.77
CA PHE A 388 21.25 -8.09 -4.62
C PHE A 388 21.26 -7.27 -3.33
N LEU A 389 22.35 -6.57 -3.05
CA LEU A 389 22.46 -5.73 -1.85
C LEU A 389 21.47 -4.55 -1.92
N GLY A 390 21.36 -3.93 -3.10
CA GLY A 390 20.46 -2.82 -3.39
C GLY A 390 18.99 -3.19 -3.15
N ILE A 391 18.49 -4.14 -3.92
CA ILE A 391 17.07 -4.53 -3.89
C ILE A 391 16.74 -5.29 -2.61
N GLY A 392 17.66 -6.14 -2.14
CA GLY A 392 17.49 -6.96 -0.95
C GLY A 392 17.22 -6.14 0.30
N PHE A 393 17.93 -5.03 0.49
CA PHE A 393 17.74 -4.17 1.66
C PHE A 393 16.73 -3.04 1.41
N LEU A 394 16.18 -2.89 0.21
CA LEU A 394 15.28 -1.78 -0.05
C LEU A 394 13.84 -2.04 0.37
N GLN A 395 13.32 -3.24 0.12
CA GLN A 395 11.87 -3.52 0.19
C GLN A 395 11.29 -3.39 1.60
N PHE A 396 12.12 -3.49 2.64
CA PHE A 396 11.70 -3.23 4.03
C PHE A 396 11.45 -1.75 4.30
N CYS A 397 12.17 -0.83 3.64
CA CYS A 397 12.13 0.60 3.97
C CYS A 397 10.72 1.19 3.82
N VAL A 398 9.96 0.80 2.81
CA VAL A 398 8.59 1.28 2.57
C VAL A 398 7.65 0.94 3.73
N PRO A 399 7.38 -0.35 4.07
CA PRO A 399 6.55 -0.69 5.21
C PRO A 399 7.18 -0.25 6.55
N GLY A 400 8.51 -0.20 6.64
CA GLY A 400 9.25 0.29 7.80
C GLY A 400 8.92 1.75 8.11
N VAL A 401 8.97 2.65 7.13
CA VAL A 401 8.65 4.08 7.28
C VAL A 401 7.18 4.28 7.63
N LEU A 402 6.26 3.57 6.98
CA LEU A 402 4.82 3.64 7.30
C LEU A 402 4.54 3.21 8.73
N THR A 403 5.18 2.14 9.20
CA THR A 403 5.07 1.67 10.59
C THR A 403 5.70 2.65 11.57
N PHE A 404 6.86 3.22 11.22
CA PHE A 404 7.56 4.18 12.07
C PHE A 404 6.73 5.47 12.25
N GLN A 405 6.06 5.92 11.19
CA GLN A 405 5.08 7.00 11.27
C GLN A 405 3.90 6.61 12.18
N ALA A 406 3.27 5.46 11.92
CA ALA A 406 2.05 5.03 12.61
C ALA A 406 2.27 4.89 14.12
N ASN A 407 3.44 4.43 14.56
CA ASN A 407 3.77 4.29 15.98
C ASN A 407 3.99 5.62 16.70
N ASN A 408 4.32 6.69 15.97
CA ASN A 408 4.66 8.00 16.54
C ASN A 408 3.55 9.05 16.38
N ILE A 409 2.46 8.73 15.68
CA ILE A 409 1.28 9.59 15.52
C ILE A 409 0.07 8.91 16.18
N MET A 410 -0.39 9.49 17.29
CA MET A 410 -1.51 8.95 18.07
C MET A 410 -2.89 9.45 17.63
N SER A 411 -3.00 10.73 17.22
CA SER A 411 -4.29 11.31 16.77
C SER A 411 -4.75 10.63 15.47
N HIS A 412 -6.03 10.26 15.43
CA HIS A 412 -6.62 9.61 14.27
C HIS A 412 -6.60 10.53 13.04
N SER A 413 -7.02 11.79 13.20
CA SER A 413 -7.01 12.77 12.12
C SER A 413 -5.59 13.10 11.65
N LYS A 414 -4.64 13.23 12.58
CA LYS A 414 -3.24 13.47 12.24
C LYS A 414 -2.59 12.27 11.53
N ARG A 415 -2.94 11.06 11.93
CA ARG A 415 -2.45 9.83 11.31
C ARG A 415 -2.98 9.69 9.88
N ALA A 416 -4.27 9.98 9.64
CA ALA A 416 -4.84 9.99 8.30
C ALA A 416 -4.12 10.98 7.37
N VAL A 417 -3.94 12.24 7.81
CA VAL A 417 -3.20 13.25 7.05
C VAL A 417 -1.74 12.85 6.87
N GLY A 418 -1.10 12.33 7.93
CA GLY A 418 0.28 11.87 7.88
C GLY A 418 0.49 10.75 6.87
N THR A 419 -0.37 9.73 6.86
CA THR A 419 -0.29 8.63 5.90
C THR A 419 -0.48 9.12 4.46
N ALA A 420 -1.44 10.02 4.21
CA ALA A 420 -1.64 10.62 2.90
C ALA A 420 -0.39 11.41 2.43
N THR A 421 0.15 12.32 3.26
CA THR A 421 1.37 13.07 2.92
C THR A 421 2.56 12.14 2.72
N CYS A 422 2.65 11.06 3.49
CA CYS A 422 3.71 10.06 3.36
C CYS A 422 3.67 9.40 1.98
N LEU A 423 2.50 8.90 1.58
CA LEU A 423 2.29 8.22 0.29
C LEU A 423 2.52 9.13 -0.92
N ILE A 424 2.12 10.41 -0.83
CA ILE A 424 2.47 11.44 -1.82
C ILE A 424 3.99 11.54 -1.99
N GLY A 425 4.74 11.52 -0.88
CA GLY A 425 6.20 11.44 -0.91
C GLY A 425 6.71 10.22 -1.70
N GLY A 426 6.06 9.07 -1.54
CA GLY A 426 6.32 7.87 -2.33
C GLY A 426 6.10 8.07 -3.85
N GLY A 427 5.03 8.76 -4.24
CA GLY A 427 4.77 9.11 -5.64
C GLY A 427 5.82 10.08 -6.20
N ILE A 428 6.27 11.06 -5.40
CA ILE A 428 7.34 11.99 -5.78
C ILE A 428 8.64 11.22 -6.01
N GLY A 429 8.92 10.19 -5.22
CA GLY A 429 10.08 9.31 -5.43
C GLY A 429 10.06 8.66 -6.81
N GLY A 430 8.88 8.25 -7.29
CA GLY A 430 8.66 7.77 -8.65
C GLY A 430 8.90 8.82 -9.72
N ILE A 431 8.41 10.05 -9.54
CA ILE A 431 8.66 11.16 -10.45
C ILE A 431 10.16 11.46 -10.55
N ILE A 432 10.86 11.54 -9.41
CA ILE A 432 12.31 11.79 -9.40
C ILE A 432 13.03 10.65 -10.12
N ALA A 433 12.75 9.39 -9.78
CA ALA A 433 13.37 8.23 -10.44
C ALA A 433 13.18 8.26 -11.96
N SER A 434 11.99 8.62 -12.43
CA SER A 434 11.68 8.79 -13.86
C SER A 434 12.58 9.84 -14.51
N SER A 435 12.74 10.99 -13.86
CA SER A 435 13.41 12.16 -14.41
C SER A 435 14.93 12.06 -14.36
N VAL A 436 15.51 11.42 -13.34
CA VAL A 436 16.97 11.37 -13.15
C VAL A 436 17.63 10.16 -13.82
N PHE A 437 16.89 9.07 -14.04
CA PHE A 437 17.37 7.92 -14.82
C PHE A 437 17.05 8.13 -16.31
N MET A 438 17.83 9.01 -16.93
CA MET A 438 17.60 9.46 -18.30
C MET A 438 18.08 8.43 -19.32
N ALA A 439 17.29 8.21 -20.39
CA ALA A 439 17.63 7.28 -21.46
C ALA A 439 18.97 7.62 -22.14
N LYS A 440 19.34 8.90 -22.21
CA LYS A 440 20.61 9.38 -22.78
C LYS A 440 21.86 8.95 -21.99
N GLU A 441 21.70 8.58 -20.72
CA GLU A 441 22.79 8.10 -19.86
C GLU A 441 22.82 6.57 -19.78
N SER A 442 21.94 5.87 -20.52
CA SER A 442 21.94 4.41 -20.57
C SER A 442 23.27 3.89 -21.13
N PRO A 443 23.83 2.78 -20.58
CA PRO A 443 23.32 1.96 -19.48
C PRO A 443 23.86 2.37 -18.09
N HIS A 444 24.62 3.45 -18.00
CA HIS A 444 25.34 3.82 -16.77
C HIS A 444 24.50 4.64 -15.80
N TYR A 445 23.55 5.45 -16.29
CA TYR A 445 22.60 6.24 -15.48
C TYR A 445 23.25 7.04 -14.33
N THR A 446 24.39 7.66 -14.61
CA THR A 446 25.27 8.29 -13.61
C THR A 446 24.55 9.33 -12.75
N THR A 447 23.75 10.19 -13.37
CA THR A 447 22.99 11.22 -12.65
C THR A 447 22.00 10.57 -11.70
N GLY A 448 21.28 9.55 -12.18
CA GLY A 448 20.29 8.82 -11.38
C GLY A 448 20.89 8.15 -10.16
N ILE A 449 22.05 7.51 -10.30
CA ILE A 449 22.74 6.84 -9.19
C ILE A 449 23.21 7.85 -8.14
N TRP A 450 23.85 8.95 -8.54
CA TRP A 450 24.34 9.95 -7.59
C TRP A 450 23.22 10.70 -6.88
N VAL A 451 22.13 11.02 -7.57
CA VAL A 451 20.94 11.60 -6.94
C VAL A 451 20.33 10.62 -5.94
N THR A 452 20.21 9.34 -6.30
CA THR A 452 19.71 8.30 -5.39
C THR A 452 20.59 8.16 -4.15
N PHE A 453 21.92 8.15 -4.34
CA PHE A 453 22.88 8.11 -3.25
C PHE A 453 22.72 9.31 -2.32
N ALA A 454 22.71 10.53 -2.87
CA ALA A 454 22.55 11.75 -2.09
C ALA A 454 21.25 11.75 -1.28
N ILE A 455 20.12 11.41 -1.90
CA ILE A 455 18.82 11.34 -1.22
C ILE A 455 18.80 10.27 -0.11
N SER A 456 19.41 9.10 -0.36
CA SER A 456 19.52 8.03 0.63
C SER A 456 20.34 8.48 1.85
N ILE A 457 21.47 9.16 1.64
CA ILE A 457 22.30 9.70 2.74
C ILE A 457 21.59 10.81 3.51
N VAL A 458 20.84 11.68 2.83
CA VAL A 458 20.01 12.69 3.50
C VAL A 458 18.92 12.02 4.33
N SER A 459 18.27 10.96 3.82
CA SER A 459 17.29 10.16 4.57
C SER A 459 17.91 9.56 5.85
N VAL A 460 19.08 8.96 5.75
CA VAL A 460 19.81 8.40 6.91
C VAL A 460 20.15 9.49 7.94
N SER A 461 20.60 10.65 7.47
CA SER A 461 20.92 11.80 8.32
C SER A 461 19.67 12.31 9.04
N MET A 462 18.56 12.44 8.30
CA MET A 462 17.26 12.82 8.86
C MET A 462 16.81 11.81 9.92
N ILE A 463 16.82 10.51 9.62
CA ILE A 463 16.45 9.45 10.58
C ILE A 463 17.28 9.56 11.85
N THR A 464 18.60 9.70 11.72
CA THR A 464 19.48 9.85 12.88
C THR A 464 19.13 11.07 13.74
N ILE A 465 18.84 12.21 13.11
CA ILE A 465 18.42 13.44 13.80
C ILE A 465 17.08 13.23 14.53
N LEU A 466 16.10 12.60 13.87
CA LEU A 466 14.81 12.32 14.47
C LEU A 466 14.95 11.34 15.65
N ASP A 467 15.69 10.25 15.50
CA ASP A 467 15.89 9.26 16.54
C ASP A 467 16.56 9.89 17.78
N ILE A 468 17.56 10.75 17.58
CA ILE A 468 18.19 11.50 18.68
C ILE A 468 17.18 12.43 19.35
N TYR A 469 16.34 13.12 18.57
CA TYR A 469 15.29 13.98 19.11
C TYR A 469 14.25 13.19 19.92
N LEU A 470 13.76 12.07 19.38
CA LEU A 470 12.79 11.19 20.04
C LEU A 470 13.39 10.53 21.28
N TRP A 471 14.66 10.15 21.25
CA TRP A 471 15.38 9.63 22.41
C TRP A 471 15.49 10.67 23.52
N LYS A 472 15.81 11.94 23.19
CA LYS A 472 15.82 13.04 24.16
C LYS A 472 14.43 13.27 24.77
N GLN A 473 13.37 13.22 23.96
CA GLN A 473 11.99 13.33 24.45
C GLN A 473 11.63 12.18 25.40
N ASN A 474 11.97 10.94 25.02
CA ASN A 474 11.76 9.76 25.85
C ASN A 474 12.54 9.83 27.18
N LYS A 475 13.76 10.36 27.17
CA LYS A 475 14.55 10.59 28.38
C LYS A 475 13.88 11.62 29.29
N ALA A 476 13.39 12.72 28.74
CA ALA A 476 12.64 13.74 29.49
C ALA A 476 11.33 13.17 30.06
N ALA A 477 10.65 12.30 29.32
CA ALA A 477 9.43 11.62 29.75
C ALA A 477 9.66 10.72 30.96
N ARG A 478 10.72 9.91 30.89
CA ARG A 478 11.15 9.06 32.01
C ARG A 478 11.59 9.88 33.23
N ALA A 479 12.02 11.12 33.02
CA ALA A 479 12.33 12.08 34.09
C ALA A 479 11.10 12.84 34.61
N GLY A 480 9.87 12.46 34.21
CA GLY A 480 8.62 13.01 34.73
C GLY A 480 7.94 14.05 33.85
N LYS A 481 8.48 14.40 32.68
CA LYS A 481 7.81 15.32 31.75
C LYS A 481 6.68 14.62 31.02
N VAL A 482 5.46 15.13 31.11
CA VAL A 482 4.33 14.59 30.34
C VAL A 482 4.53 14.90 28.86
N LEU A 483 4.81 13.88 28.05
CA LEU A 483 4.91 14.02 26.59
C LEU A 483 3.55 14.13 25.91
N ASN A 484 2.53 13.50 26.49
CA ASN A 484 1.17 13.51 26.00
C ASN A 484 0.21 13.56 27.19
N PRO A 485 -0.68 14.57 27.27
CA PRO A 485 -1.68 14.64 28.34
C PRO A 485 -2.71 13.50 28.28
N ASN A 486 -2.93 12.89 27.11
CA ASN A 486 -4.02 11.92 26.90
C ASN A 486 -3.61 10.46 27.17
N VAL A 487 -2.30 10.15 27.29
CA VAL A 487 -1.82 8.77 27.51
C VAL A 487 -0.67 8.77 28.51
N ALA A 488 -0.93 8.29 29.73
CA ALA A 488 0.08 8.15 30.77
C ALA A 488 1.19 7.16 30.36
N GLY A 489 2.45 7.54 30.55
CA GLY A 489 3.61 6.67 30.28
C GLY A 489 3.95 6.44 28.79
N TRP A 490 3.35 7.21 27.86
CA TRP A 490 3.63 7.08 26.44
C TRP A 490 5.07 7.49 26.08
N LEU A 491 5.73 6.65 25.27
CA LEU A 491 7.08 6.88 24.74
C LEU A 491 7.07 6.76 23.22
N TYR A 492 7.85 7.60 22.55
CA TYR A 492 8.09 7.49 21.12
C TYR A 492 8.83 6.20 20.78
N THR A 493 8.53 5.62 19.63
CA THR A 493 9.36 4.57 19.05
C THR A 493 10.58 5.24 18.42
N LEU A 494 11.76 4.66 18.62
CA LEU A 494 13.00 5.09 17.95
C LEU A 494 13.12 4.43 16.59
#